data_AF-A0A4V2B2G4-F1
#
_entry.id   AF-A0A4V2B2G4-F1
#
_cell.length_a   1.000
_cell.length_b   1.000
_cell.length_c   1.000
_cell.angle_alpha   90.00
_cell.angle_beta   90.00
_cell.angle_gamma   90.00
#
_symmetry.space_group_name_H-M   'P 1'
#
loop_
_entity.id
_entity.type
_entity.pdbx_description
1 polymer ?
#
loop_
_entity_poly.entity_id
_entity_poly.type
_entity_poly.pdbx_seq_one_letter_code
_entity_poly.pdbx_strand_id
1 'polypeptide(L)'
;MMRNSVPAYFSILCPRRHARKTHHRFAIILSKPLGLVRMKLIKKLSSIIRNTFRGDMPKLHVLLKKEELDRARLAGKVVIVLDVLFATSTIVHAFGQGIACIWPARGVDDALRIAATLEAPMLAGEYLAGSLPGFGAATPLALAEDGLDGATLVYATTNGTVALQDAADAAHVYAGALLNGAALVAHVVRNHPDASVLLVCSGSLDRFNLEDFYGAGHLASHFERSGGYSLTDAALAALLLYRGCDAGTALRASRVGRLMLAHDLRHEVECATRLDVLDVVPELSDGRLRAVAA
;
A
#
# COMPACT_ATOMS: atom_id res chain seq x y z
N MET A 1 -32.74 18.38 64.53
CA MET A 1 -32.49 16.95 64.81
C MET A 1 -31.50 16.43 63.79
N MET A 2 -30.36 15.92 64.28
CA MET A 2 -29.27 15.15 63.64
C MET A 2 -28.70 15.67 62.29
N ARG A 3 -27.58 16.42 62.25
CA ARG A 3 -26.13 16.02 62.41
C ARG A 3 -25.66 15.09 61.27
N ASN A 4 -24.70 15.47 60.42
CA ASN A 4 -23.26 15.62 60.69
C ASN A 4 -22.57 16.47 59.57
N SER A 5 -22.02 17.65 59.88
CA SER A 5 -20.62 18.02 60.20
C SER A 5 -19.66 18.30 59.02
N VAL A 6 -19.48 19.61 58.78
CA VAL A 6 -18.38 20.41 58.15
C VAL A 6 -17.08 20.28 59.03
N PRO A 7 -15.87 20.87 58.74
CA PRO A 7 -15.45 21.80 57.69
C PRO A 7 -14.00 21.74 57.13
N ALA A 8 -13.70 22.76 56.32
CA ALA A 8 -12.48 23.14 55.62
C ALA A 8 -11.35 23.78 56.48
N TYR A 9 -10.23 24.07 55.78
CA TYR A 9 -9.08 24.97 56.08
C TYR A 9 -7.97 24.48 57.03
N PHE A 10 -6.72 24.41 56.52
CA PHE A 10 -5.65 25.36 56.86
C PHE A 10 -4.35 25.09 56.05
N SER A 11 -3.85 26.16 55.43
CA SER A 11 -2.48 26.36 54.92
C SER A 11 -1.46 26.42 56.05
N ILE A 12 -0.19 26.01 55.86
CA ILE A 12 0.99 26.60 56.52
C ILE A 12 2.34 26.12 55.92
N LEU A 13 3.16 27.13 55.59
CA LEU A 13 4.62 27.27 55.48
C LEU A 13 5.52 26.40 54.56
N CYS A 14 6.15 27.14 53.64
CA CYS A 14 7.51 26.95 53.12
C CYS A 14 8.57 27.17 54.22
N PRO A 15 9.76 26.54 54.09
CA PRO A 15 10.99 27.32 54.17
C PRO A 15 11.95 27.09 52.99
N ARG A 16 12.65 28.18 52.68
CA ARG A 16 13.67 28.36 51.64
C ARG A 16 14.99 27.64 51.92
N ARG A 17 15.68 27.31 50.82
CA ARG A 17 17.15 27.30 50.56
C ARG A 17 18.02 26.30 51.33
N HIS A 18 18.61 25.36 50.57
CA HIS A 18 20.07 25.20 50.53
C HIS A 18 20.51 24.72 49.14
N ALA A 19 21.36 25.52 48.51
CA ALA A 19 22.10 25.17 47.31
C ALA A 19 23.13 24.10 47.64
N ARG A 20 23.31 23.10 46.77
CA ARG A 20 24.64 22.52 46.48
C ARG A 20 24.60 21.73 45.17
N LYS A 21 25.52 22.16 44.31
CA LYS A 21 25.97 21.54 43.05
C LYS A 21 26.07 20.03 43.16
N THR A 22 25.44 19.31 42.24
CA THR A 22 25.86 17.97 41.80
C THR A 22 25.94 17.93 40.28
N HIS A 23 26.67 18.89 39.71
CA HIS A 23 27.50 18.55 38.55
C HIS A 23 28.59 17.59 39.05
N HIS A 24 28.90 16.57 38.25
CA HIS A 24 29.91 15.51 38.47
C HIS A 24 29.42 14.23 39.13
N ARG A 25 28.69 13.39 38.38
CA ARG A 25 28.88 11.92 38.42
C ARG A 25 28.48 11.27 37.09
N PHE A 26 29.16 11.62 36.00
CA PHE A 26 29.30 10.77 34.81
C PHE A 26 30.53 11.23 34.00
N ALA A 27 31.64 11.44 34.69
CA ALA A 27 32.94 11.58 34.08
C ALA A 27 33.89 10.86 35.03
N ILE A 28 34.34 9.67 34.61
CA ILE A 28 35.57 8.94 34.99
C ILE A 28 35.30 7.48 34.60
N ILE A 29 35.42 7.18 33.30
CA ILE A 29 36.09 5.98 32.77
C ILE A 29 36.65 6.35 31.38
N LEU A 30 37.64 7.25 31.33
CA LEU A 30 38.41 7.50 30.11
C LEU A 30 39.88 7.76 30.48
N SER A 31 40.58 6.70 30.88
CA SER A 31 42.05 6.71 30.99
C SER A 31 42.68 5.41 30.48
N LYS A 32 42.03 4.75 29.51
CA LYS A 32 42.68 3.71 28.69
C LYS A 32 42.48 4.06 27.21
N PRO A 33 43.52 3.95 26.37
CA PRO A 33 43.38 4.18 24.94
C PRO A 33 42.30 3.24 24.40
N LEU A 34 41.23 3.82 23.85
CA LEU A 34 40.15 3.07 23.24
C LEU A 34 40.71 2.37 21.99
N GLY A 35 40.88 1.05 22.07
CA GLY A 35 41.30 0.24 20.93
C GLY A 35 40.40 0.48 19.71
N LEU A 36 41.00 0.42 18.52
CA LEU A 36 40.38 0.73 17.22
C LEU A 36 39.01 0.07 17.01
N VAL A 37 38.82 -1.13 17.55
CA VAL A 37 37.56 -1.91 17.52
C VAL A 37 36.43 -1.22 18.30
N ARG A 38 36.73 -0.66 19.47
CA ARG A 38 35.76 0.02 20.34
C ARG A 38 35.36 1.39 19.80
N MET A 39 36.28 2.08 19.11
CA MET A 39 35.98 3.30 18.33
C MET A 39 35.09 3.02 17.12
N LYS A 40 35.31 1.91 16.39
CA LYS A 40 34.41 1.49 15.29
C LYS A 40 33.02 1.15 15.82
N LEU A 41 32.92 0.48 16.97
CA LEU A 41 31.64 0.13 17.59
C LEU A 41 30.88 1.38 18.08
N ILE A 42 31.57 2.34 18.71
CA ILE A 42 30.97 3.61 19.14
C ILE A 42 30.55 4.45 17.93
N LYS A 43 31.35 4.50 16.85
CA LYS A 43 30.95 5.17 15.60
C LYS A 43 29.75 4.49 14.93
N LYS A 44 29.66 3.16 14.98
CA LYS A 44 28.52 2.38 14.46
C LYS A 44 27.28 2.58 15.31
N LEU A 45 27.36 2.50 16.64
CA LEU A 45 26.25 2.80 17.55
C LEU A 45 25.82 4.26 17.45
N SER A 46 26.74 5.21 17.34
CA SER A 46 26.39 6.62 17.16
C SER A 46 25.88 6.92 15.75
N SER A 47 26.25 6.16 14.71
CA SER A 47 25.59 6.20 13.40
C SER A 47 24.18 5.63 13.46
N ILE A 48 23.97 4.53 14.16
CA ILE A 48 22.65 3.92 14.39
C ILE A 48 21.77 4.90 15.16
N ILE A 49 22.22 5.39 16.32
CA ILE A 49 21.49 6.36 17.17
C ILE A 49 21.29 7.70 16.45
N ARG A 50 22.25 8.16 15.62
CA ARG A 50 22.04 9.36 14.79
C ARG A 50 21.02 9.12 13.66
N ASN A 51 20.99 7.94 13.04
CA ASN A 51 19.95 7.59 12.07
C ASN A 51 18.57 7.43 12.72
N THR A 52 18.50 6.93 13.96
CA THR A 52 17.24 6.82 14.73
C THR A 52 16.66 8.19 15.12
N PHE A 53 17.44 9.28 15.06
CA PHE A 53 17.02 10.61 15.53
C PHE A 53 17.25 11.77 14.52
N ARG A 54 17.57 11.52 13.25
CA ARG A 54 17.88 12.60 12.27
C ARG A 54 17.20 12.53 10.89
N GLY A 55 16.20 11.67 10.71
CA GLY A 55 15.27 11.77 9.58
C GLY A 55 13.96 11.14 10.00
N ASP A 56 12.82 11.81 9.75
CA ASP A 56 11.52 11.18 9.95
C ASP A 56 11.50 9.88 9.12
N MET A 57 11.28 8.74 9.78
CA MET A 57 11.15 7.46 9.08
C MET A 57 10.12 7.60 7.95
N PRO A 58 10.34 7.00 6.76
CA PRO A 58 9.38 7.05 5.68
C PRO A 58 8.03 6.53 6.17
N LYS A 59 6.96 7.19 5.75
CA LYS A 59 5.61 6.86 6.20
C LYS A 59 4.98 5.86 5.26
N LEU A 60 4.26 4.90 5.83
CA LEU A 60 3.27 4.09 5.13
C LEU A 60 1.88 4.65 5.43
N HIS A 61 1.21 5.15 4.41
CA HIS A 61 -0.13 5.70 4.51
C HIS A 61 -1.10 4.97 3.59
N VAL A 62 -2.37 4.87 4.02
CA VAL A 62 -3.44 4.27 3.23
C VAL A 62 -4.47 5.35 2.93
N LEU A 63 -4.75 5.55 1.64
CA LEU A 63 -5.93 6.28 1.17
C LEU A 63 -7.06 5.29 0.94
N LEU A 64 -8.27 5.65 1.37
CA LEU A 64 -9.43 4.75 1.40
C LEU A 64 -10.15 4.66 0.05
N LYS A 65 -9.87 5.61 -0.85
CA LYS A 65 -10.41 5.70 -2.20
C LYS A 65 -9.51 6.59 -3.07
N LYS A 66 -9.57 6.44 -4.40
CA LYS A 66 -8.75 7.22 -5.34
C LYS A 66 -9.04 8.71 -5.28
N GLU A 67 -10.25 9.11 -4.90
CA GLU A 67 -10.67 10.51 -4.81
C GLU A 67 -9.95 11.28 -3.68
N GLU A 68 -9.29 10.59 -2.74
CA GLU A 68 -8.45 11.21 -1.71
C GLU A 68 -7.03 11.53 -2.22
N LEU A 69 -6.69 11.09 -3.43
CA LEU A 69 -5.37 11.29 -4.01
C LEU A 69 -5.14 12.75 -4.41
N ASP A 70 -4.33 13.44 -3.62
CA ASP A 70 -3.88 14.80 -3.93
C ASP A 70 -2.65 14.77 -4.84
N ARG A 71 -2.87 14.99 -6.14
CA ARG A 71 -1.81 15.00 -7.17
C ARG A 71 -0.66 15.96 -6.86
N ALA A 72 -0.96 17.10 -6.23
CA ALA A 72 0.07 18.10 -5.88
C ALA A 72 1.08 17.59 -4.83
N ARG A 73 0.76 16.47 -4.16
CA ARG A 73 1.57 15.88 -3.09
C ARG A 73 2.21 14.55 -3.49
N LEU A 74 2.16 14.14 -4.75
CA LEU A 74 2.72 12.86 -5.21
C LEU A 74 4.23 12.89 -5.51
N ALA A 75 4.80 14.07 -5.74
CA ALA A 75 6.21 14.22 -6.06
C ALA A 75 7.12 13.51 -5.02
N GLY A 76 8.01 12.63 -5.50
CA GLY A 76 8.96 11.88 -4.67
C GLY A 76 8.34 10.75 -3.84
N LYS A 77 7.07 10.39 -4.05
CA LYS A 77 6.40 9.27 -3.36
C LYS A 77 6.36 8.02 -4.22
N VAL A 78 6.31 6.88 -3.54
CA VAL A 78 5.92 5.60 -4.14
C VAL A 78 4.41 5.43 -3.91
N VAL A 79 3.67 5.13 -4.97
CA VAL A 79 2.24 4.83 -4.90
C VAL A 79 2.03 3.37 -5.26
N ILE A 80 1.23 2.66 -4.47
CA ILE A 80 0.76 1.31 -4.77
C ILE A 80 -0.76 1.36 -4.85
N VAL A 81 -1.32 1.11 -6.02
CA VAL A 81 -2.77 1.10 -6.25
C VAL A 81 -3.31 -0.31 -5.95
N LEU A 82 -4.45 -0.36 -5.26
CA LEU A 82 -5.19 -1.57 -4.92
C LEU A 82 -6.61 -1.46 -5.47
N ASP A 83 -7.00 -2.40 -6.31
CA ASP A 83 -8.37 -2.67 -6.76
C ASP A 83 -8.53 -4.19 -6.75
N VAL A 84 -8.73 -4.74 -5.54
CA VAL A 84 -8.62 -6.18 -5.27
C VAL A 84 -9.70 -6.96 -6.01
N LEU A 85 -10.90 -6.37 -6.13
CA LEU A 85 -12.02 -6.90 -6.91
C LEU A 85 -12.40 -5.86 -7.99
N PHE A 86 -11.72 -5.85 -9.13
CA PHE A 86 -10.76 -6.87 -9.58
C PHE A 86 -9.60 -6.34 -10.43
N ALA A 87 -9.49 -5.02 -10.66
CA ALA A 87 -8.60 -4.50 -11.69
C ALA A 87 -7.12 -4.84 -11.41
N THR A 88 -6.62 -4.63 -10.19
CA THR A 88 -5.19 -4.90 -9.90
C THR A 88 -4.91 -6.39 -9.73
N SER A 89 -5.86 -7.17 -9.21
CA SER A 89 -5.77 -8.64 -9.23
C SER A 89 -5.67 -9.20 -10.65
N THR A 90 -6.42 -8.62 -11.60
CA THR A 90 -6.39 -8.98 -13.02
C THR A 90 -5.05 -8.63 -13.65
N ILE A 91 -4.56 -7.42 -13.41
CA ILE A 91 -3.24 -6.96 -13.88
C ILE A 91 -2.14 -7.91 -13.39
N VAL A 92 -2.11 -8.19 -12.10
CA VAL A 92 -1.10 -9.06 -11.48
C VAL A 92 -1.21 -10.50 -12.01
N HIS A 93 -2.44 -11.02 -12.15
CA HIS A 93 -2.66 -12.33 -12.75
C HIS A 93 -2.15 -12.38 -14.20
N ALA A 94 -2.47 -11.38 -15.03
CA ALA A 94 -2.06 -11.31 -16.42
C ALA A 94 -0.52 -11.29 -16.59
N PHE A 95 0.20 -10.57 -15.73
CA PHE A 95 1.67 -10.65 -15.69
C PHE A 95 2.17 -12.03 -15.26
N GLY A 96 1.49 -12.69 -14.33
CA GLY A 96 1.75 -14.09 -14.00
C GLY A 96 1.54 -15.07 -15.16
N GLN A 97 0.73 -14.68 -16.16
CA GLN A 97 0.48 -15.44 -17.39
C GLN A 97 1.35 -15.00 -18.58
N GLY A 98 2.36 -14.15 -18.37
CA GLY A 98 3.33 -13.80 -19.41
C GLY A 98 2.97 -12.59 -20.28
N ILE A 99 1.97 -11.78 -19.90
CA ILE A 99 1.62 -10.59 -20.70
C ILE A 99 2.80 -9.61 -20.81
N ALA A 100 3.00 -9.04 -22.00
CA ALA A 100 4.17 -8.19 -22.27
C ALA A 100 4.01 -6.78 -21.68
N CYS A 101 2.83 -6.18 -21.80
CA CYS A 101 2.48 -4.92 -21.13
C CYS A 101 0.97 -4.67 -21.10
N ILE A 102 0.54 -3.82 -20.18
CA ILE A 102 -0.86 -3.40 -20.03
C ILE A 102 -0.94 -1.88 -20.06
N TRP A 103 -1.79 -1.31 -20.90
CA TRP A 103 -2.09 0.12 -20.94
C TRP A 103 -3.40 0.39 -20.17
N PRO A 104 -3.34 0.91 -18.93
CA PRO A 104 -4.55 1.26 -18.20
C PRO A 104 -5.18 2.51 -18.83
N ALA A 105 -6.41 2.38 -19.33
CA ALA A 105 -7.18 3.46 -19.92
C ALA A 105 -8.19 4.03 -18.93
N ARG A 106 -8.52 5.33 -19.06
CA ARG A 106 -9.51 5.99 -18.19
C ARG A 106 -10.96 5.60 -18.48
N GLY A 107 -11.20 4.96 -19.62
CA GLY A 107 -12.52 4.57 -20.10
C GLY A 107 -12.46 4.11 -21.55
N VAL A 108 -13.61 3.86 -22.16
CA VAL A 108 -13.73 3.28 -23.51
C VAL A 108 -13.06 4.16 -24.57
N ASP A 109 -13.39 5.45 -24.61
CA ASP A 109 -12.84 6.35 -25.63
C ASP A 109 -11.31 6.46 -25.53
N ASP A 110 -10.81 6.50 -24.30
CA ASP A 110 -9.37 6.52 -24.02
C ASP A 110 -8.69 5.21 -24.44
N ALA A 111 -9.33 4.07 -24.18
CA ALA A 111 -8.84 2.76 -24.57
C ALA A 111 -8.76 2.62 -26.09
N LEU A 112 -9.79 3.04 -26.82
CA LEU A 112 -9.81 3.02 -28.28
C LEU A 112 -8.74 3.95 -28.87
N ARG A 113 -8.52 5.12 -28.26
CA ARG A 113 -7.46 6.06 -28.65
C ARG A 113 -6.07 5.47 -28.44
N ILE A 114 -5.82 4.80 -27.31
CA ILE A 114 -4.55 4.10 -27.06
C ILE A 114 -4.39 2.94 -28.04
N ALA A 115 -5.44 2.15 -28.26
CA ALA A 115 -5.36 1.00 -29.15
C ALA A 115 -5.03 1.39 -30.60
N ALA A 116 -5.50 2.55 -31.06
CA ALA A 116 -5.19 3.09 -32.38
C ALA A 116 -3.70 3.41 -32.59
N THR A 117 -2.88 3.49 -31.53
CA THR A 117 -1.43 3.72 -31.61
C THR A 117 -0.60 2.45 -31.45
N LEU A 118 -1.24 1.30 -31.25
CA LEU A 118 -0.59 0.03 -30.97
C LEU A 118 -0.87 -0.97 -32.10
N GLU A 119 0.08 -1.89 -32.32
CA GLU A 119 -0.09 -2.97 -33.26
C GLU A 119 -0.85 -4.12 -32.59
N ALA A 120 -2.06 -4.42 -33.11
CA ALA A 120 -2.91 -5.53 -32.69
C ALA A 120 -3.05 -5.73 -31.16
N PRO A 121 -3.39 -4.69 -30.37
CA PRO A 121 -3.61 -4.87 -28.94
C PRO A 121 -4.89 -5.65 -28.67
N MET A 122 -4.90 -6.39 -27.58
CA MET A 122 -6.14 -6.86 -26.95
C MET A 122 -6.85 -5.69 -26.28
N LEU A 123 -8.17 -5.72 -26.26
CA LEU A 123 -9.01 -4.80 -25.49
C LEU A 123 -9.75 -5.63 -24.44
N ALA A 124 -9.69 -5.23 -23.17
CA ALA A 124 -10.49 -5.87 -22.13
C ALA A 124 -10.91 -4.83 -21.09
N GLY A 125 -12.01 -5.10 -20.38
CA GLY A 125 -12.47 -4.13 -19.41
C GLY A 125 -13.94 -4.21 -19.06
N GLU A 126 -14.32 -3.33 -18.15
CA GLU A 126 -15.69 -3.20 -17.65
C GLU A 126 -16.08 -1.74 -17.47
N TYR A 127 -17.39 -1.50 -17.45
CA TYR A 127 -17.97 -0.28 -16.93
C TYR A 127 -19.12 -0.61 -15.98
N LEU A 128 -19.03 -0.17 -14.72
CA LEU A 128 -19.99 -0.47 -13.66
C LEU A 128 -20.31 -1.96 -13.49
N ALA A 129 -19.28 -2.80 -13.54
CA ALA A 129 -19.30 -4.27 -13.55
C ALA A 129 -19.99 -4.89 -14.78
N GLY A 130 -20.33 -4.11 -15.79
CA GLY A 130 -20.86 -4.57 -17.07
C GLY A 130 -19.76 -4.76 -18.11
N SER A 131 -19.98 -5.70 -19.04
CA SER A 131 -19.09 -5.90 -20.18
C SER A 131 -19.12 -4.70 -21.13
N LEU A 132 -18.00 -4.47 -21.81
CA LEU A 132 -17.86 -3.43 -22.82
C LEU A 132 -17.98 -4.07 -24.23
N PRO A 133 -18.86 -3.56 -25.12
CA PRO A 133 -18.98 -4.09 -26.47
C PRO A 133 -17.64 -4.06 -27.23
N GLY A 134 -17.20 -5.21 -27.73
CA GLY A 134 -15.93 -5.35 -28.45
C GLY A 134 -14.69 -5.50 -27.57
N PHE A 135 -14.85 -5.61 -26.24
CA PHE A 135 -13.77 -5.86 -25.29
C PHE A 135 -13.92 -7.27 -24.70
N GLY A 136 -12.79 -7.90 -24.37
CA GLY A 136 -12.70 -9.14 -23.62
C GLY A 136 -13.06 -8.98 -22.14
N ALA A 137 -13.05 -10.11 -21.42
CA ALA A 137 -13.46 -10.16 -20.02
C ALA A 137 -12.53 -9.34 -19.11
N ALA A 138 -13.09 -8.76 -18.06
CA ALA A 138 -12.35 -7.88 -17.18
C ALA A 138 -11.77 -8.61 -15.95
N THR A 139 -12.23 -9.82 -15.64
CA THR A 139 -11.82 -10.56 -14.44
C THR A 139 -10.61 -11.48 -14.71
N PRO A 140 -9.82 -11.82 -13.66
CA PRO A 140 -8.54 -12.50 -13.84
C PRO A 140 -8.58 -13.81 -14.62
N LEU A 141 -9.50 -14.71 -14.28
CA LEU A 141 -9.57 -16.05 -14.86
C LEU A 141 -10.19 -15.99 -16.26
N ALA A 142 -11.30 -15.27 -16.41
CA ALA A 142 -11.96 -15.12 -17.70
C ALA A 142 -11.06 -14.43 -18.75
N LEU A 143 -10.30 -13.38 -18.37
CA LEU A 143 -9.36 -12.73 -19.29
C LEU A 143 -8.24 -13.68 -19.72
N ALA A 144 -7.82 -14.61 -18.86
CA ALA A 144 -6.75 -15.54 -19.19
C ALA A 144 -7.15 -16.57 -20.26
N GLU A 145 -8.46 -16.81 -20.45
CA GLU A 145 -8.98 -17.68 -21.51
C GLU A 145 -8.67 -17.13 -22.92
N ASP A 146 -8.44 -15.82 -23.05
CA ASP A 146 -8.12 -15.16 -24.32
C ASP A 146 -6.65 -15.36 -24.76
N GLY A 147 -5.80 -15.92 -23.90
CA GLY A 147 -4.37 -16.15 -24.17
C GLY A 147 -3.52 -14.89 -24.05
N LEU A 148 -2.73 -14.80 -22.97
CA LEU A 148 -2.05 -13.56 -22.57
C LEU A 148 -0.55 -13.51 -22.86
N ASP A 149 0.10 -14.66 -23.10
CA ASP A 149 1.56 -14.74 -23.24
C ASP A 149 2.07 -13.86 -24.38
N GLY A 150 2.98 -12.94 -24.07
CA GLY A 150 3.55 -11.97 -25.01
C GLY A 150 2.57 -10.89 -25.51
N ALA A 151 1.29 -10.92 -25.12
CA ALA A 151 0.29 -9.99 -25.62
C ALA A 151 0.46 -8.57 -25.07
N THR A 152 -0.10 -7.59 -25.79
CA THR A 152 -0.28 -6.22 -25.31
C THR A 152 -1.76 -5.99 -25.07
N LEU A 153 -2.13 -5.54 -23.87
CA LEU A 153 -3.52 -5.29 -23.50
C LEU A 153 -3.74 -3.79 -23.28
N VAL A 154 -4.83 -3.24 -23.81
CA VAL A 154 -5.41 -1.99 -23.35
C VAL A 154 -6.58 -2.33 -22.43
N TYR A 155 -6.47 -1.91 -21.18
CA TYR A 155 -7.34 -2.34 -20.10
C TYR A 155 -8.13 -1.15 -19.54
N ALA A 156 -9.46 -1.22 -19.57
CA ALA A 156 -10.33 -0.13 -19.11
C ALA A 156 -11.24 -0.61 -17.97
N THR A 157 -11.19 0.05 -16.82
CA THR A 157 -12.07 -0.23 -15.69
C THR A 157 -12.57 1.06 -15.07
N THR A 158 -13.67 0.97 -14.33
CA THR A 158 -14.31 2.10 -13.66
C THR A 158 -13.40 2.73 -12.60
N ASN A 159 -12.57 1.92 -11.91
CA ASN A 159 -11.84 2.37 -10.73
C ASN A 159 -10.33 2.19 -10.83
N GLY A 160 -9.81 0.96 -10.87
CA GLY A 160 -8.37 0.72 -10.72
C GLY A 160 -7.49 1.29 -11.83
N THR A 161 -7.93 1.22 -13.09
CA THR A 161 -7.19 1.82 -14.22
C THR A 161 -7.19 3.35 -14.14
N VAL A 162 -8.30 3.96 -13.69
CA VAL A 162 -8.39 5.38 -13.37
C VAL A 162 -7.46 5.76 -12.21
N ALA A 163 -7.44 4.97 -11.13
CA ALA A 163 -6.58 5.21 -9.97
C ALA A 163 -5.08 5.14 -10.33
N LEU A 164 -4.68 4.19 -11.18
CA LEU A 164 -3.33 4.12 -11.73
C LEU A 164 -2.98 5.37 -12.54
N GLN A 165 -3.88 5.80 -13.42
CA GLN A 165 -3.71 7.01 -14.23
C GLN A 165 -3.70 8.30 -13.40
N ASP A 166 -4.41 8.33 -12.27
CA ASP A 166 -4.41 9.46 -11.33
C ASP A 166 -3.13 9.54 -10.50
N ALA A 167 -2.47 8.41 -10.30
CA ALA A 167 -1.20 8.30 -9.59
C ALA A 167 0.04 8.58 -10.46
N ALA A 168 -0.13 8.77 -11.78
CA ALA A 168 0.98 8.83 -12.74
C ALA A 168 2.03 9.93 -12.49
N ASP A 169 1.69 10.98 -11.72
CA ASP A 169 2.61 12.05 -11.32
C ASP A 169 3.52 11.68 -10.12
N ALA A 170 3.33 10.49 -9.52
CA ALA A 170 4.21 9.99 -8.48
C ALA A 170 5.57 9.56 -9.05
N ALA A 171 6.58 9.44 -8.17
CA ALA A 171 7.91 9.00 -8.61
C ALA A 171 7.91 7.55 -9.12
N HIS A 172 7.13 6.70 -8.45
CA HIS A 172 6.90 5.31 -8.84
C HIS A 172 5.46 4.91 -8.56
N VAL A 173 4.85 4.14 -9.46
CA VAL A 173 3.47 3.69 -9.34
C VAL A 173 3.42 2.19 -9.62
N TYR A 174 2.88 1.43 -8.68
CA TYR A 174 2.77 -0.03 -8.78
C TYR A 174 1.32 -0.49 -8.68
N ALA A 175 1.00 -1.61 -9.33
CA ALA A 175 -0.25 -2.33 -9.09
C ALA A 175 -0.02 -3.42 -8.03
N GLY A 176 -0.72 -3.29 -6.90
CA GLY A 176 -0.70 -4.27 -5.82
C GLY A 176 -1.97 -5.11 -5.80
N ALA A 177 -1.82 -6.38 -5.46
CA ALA A 177 -2.93 -7.29 -5.15
C ALA A 177 -2.53 -8.22 -4.01
N LEU A 178 -3.50 -8.96 -3.48
CA LEU A 178 -3.21 -10.04 -2.54
C LEU A 178 -2.23 -11.08 -3.14
N LEU A 179 -2.31 -11.27 -4.46
CA LEU A 179 -1.50 -12.23 -5.22
C LEU A 179 0.01 -12.00 -5.16
N ASN A 180 0.48 -10.74 -5.05
CA ASN A 180 1.90 -10.38 -5.20
C ASN A 180 2.47 -9.50 -4.07
N GLY A 181 1.76 -9.37 -2.95
CA GLY A 181 2.13 -8.43 -1.88
C GLY A 181 3.57 -8.60 -1.36
N ALA A 182 4.03 -9.84 -1.18
CA ALA A 182 5.38 -10.15 -0.73
C ALA A 182 6.45 -9.63 -1.69
N ALA A 183 6.36 -10.03 -2.97
CA ALA A 183 7.29 -9.64 -4.02
C ALA A 183 7.29 -8.12 -4.22
N LEU A 184 6.11 -7.51 -4.28
CA LEU A 184 5.97 -6.06 -4.45
C LEU A 184 6.58 -5.28 -3.29
N VAL A 185 6.29 -5.65 -2.05
CA VAL A 185 6.86 -4.94 -0.90
C VAL A 185 8.37 -5.16 -0.81
N ALA A 186 8.86 -6.37 -1.06
CA ALA A 186 10.30 -6.62 -1.10
C ALA A 186 11.01 -5.74 -2.14
N HIS A 187 10.42 -5.59 -3.34
CA HIS A 187 10.90 -4.68 -4.37
C HIS A 187 10.95 -3.23 -3.87
N VAL A 188 9.84 -2.73 -3.32
CA VAL A 188 9.74 -1.33 -2.89
C VAL A 188 10.72 -1.01 -1.75
N VAL A 189 10.81 -1.86 -0.74
CA VAL A 189 11.74 -1.67 0.38
C VAL A 189 13.20 -1.65 -0.10
N ARG A 190 13.54 -2.50 -1.06
CA ARG A 190 14.91 -2.62 -1.59
C ARG A 190 15.30 -1.44 -2.48
N ASN A 191 14.40 -1.00 -3.34
CA ASN A 191 14.71 0.01 -4.36
C ASN A 191 14.39 1.44 -3.90
N HIS A 192 13.45 1.60 -2.96
CA HIS A 192 12.95 2.91 -2.50
C HIS A 192 12.95 3.04 -0.96
N PRO A 193 14.05 2.68 -0.26
CA PRO A 193 14.06 2.56 1.21
C PRO A 193 13.75 3.86 1.96
N ASP A 194 13.98 5.02 1.34
CA ASP A 194 13.78 6.33 1.96
C ASP A 194 12.48 7.02 1.51
N ALA A 195 11.74 6.44 0.57
CA ALA A 195 10.52 7.04 0.03
C ALA A 195 9.31 6.70 0.90
N SER A 196 8.47 7.70 1.18
CA SER A 196 7.15 7.43 1.79
C SER A 196 6.24 6.74 0.76
N VAL A 197 5.49 5.76 1.23
CA VAL A 197 4.60 4.92 0.42
C VAL A 197 3.15 5.28 0.69
N LEU A 198 2.39 5.49 -0.38
CA LEU A 198 0.93 5.62 -0.36
C LEU A 198 0.31 4.34 -0.93
N LEU A 199 -0.44 3.61 -0.10
CA LEU A 199 -1.34 2.55 -0.56
C LEU A 199 -2.67 3.19 -0.91
N VAL A 200 -3.08 3.13 -2.16
CA VAL A 200 -4.29 3.80 -2.65
C VAL A 200 -5.32 2.74 -2.95
N CYS A 201 -6.32 2.62 -2.08
CA CYS A 201 -7.52 1.85 -2.40
C CYS A 201 -8.25 2.57 -3.54
N SER A 202 -8.67 1.85 -4.58
CA SER A 202 -9.32 2.47 -5.73
C SER A 202 -10.74 2.90 -5.38
N GLY A 203 -11.38 2.18 -4.45
CA GLY A 203 -12.76 2.42 -4.07
C GLY A 203 -13.71 2.15 -5.23
N SER A 204 -15.00 2.42 -5.02
CA SER A 204 -15.99 2.28 -6.08
C SER A 204 -17.14 3.24 -5.83
N LEU A 205 -17.48 4.04 -6.85
CA LEU A 205 -18.52 5.09 -6.78
C LEU A 205 -18.29 6.07 -5.62
N ASP A 206 -17.05 6.57 -5.48
CA ASP A 206 -16.60 7.48 -4.41
C ASP A 206 -16.78 6.92 -2.98
N ARG A 207 -16.88 5.59 -2.85
CA ARG A 207 -17.03 4.88 -1.59
C ARG A 207 -15.83 3.99 -1.31
N PHE A 208 -15.54 3.87 -0.02
CA PHE A 208 -14.63 2.88 0.54
C PHE A 208 -15.03 1.45 0.15
N ASN A 209 -14.01 0.65 -0.15
CA ASN A 209 -14.11 -0.78 -0.43
C ASN A 209 -13.38 -1.59 0.65
N LEU A 210 -14.04 -2.61 1.20
CA LEU A 210 -13.50 -3.41 2.30
C LEU A 210 -12.33 -4.28 1.84
N GLU A 211 -12.46 -4.85 0.64
CA GLU A 211 -11.51 -5.71 -0.04
C GLU A 211 -10.20 -4.98 -0.37
N ASP A 212 -10.27 -3.73 -0.86
CA ASP A 212 -9.09 -2.92 -1.15
C ASP A 212 -8.34 -2.59 0.15
N PHE A 213 -9.08 -2.22 1.19
CA PHE A 213 -8.50 -1.92 2.50
C PHE A 213 -7.93 -3.16 3.20
N TYR A 214 -8.55 -4.33 3.00
CA TYR A 214 -7.98 -5.61 3.39
C TYR A 214 -6.65 -5.87 2.67
N GLY A 215 -6.59 -5.62 1.35
CA GLY A 215 -5.36 -5.66 0.56
C GLY A 215 -4.29 -4.70 1.05
N ALA A 216 -4.67 -3.49 1.45
CA ALA A 216 -3.75 -2.53 2.05
C ALA A 216 -3.17 -3.06 3.38
N GLY A 217 -3.98 -3.76 4.18
CA GLY A 217 -3.55 -4.43 5.41
C GLY A 217 -2.58 -5.58 5.17
N HIS A 218 -2.81 -6.38 4.12
CA HIS A 218 -1.90 -7.43 3.68
C HIS A 218 -0.52 -6.88 3.31
N LEU A 219 -0.46 -5.84 2.46
CA LEU A 219 0.79 -5.14 2.10
C LEU A 219 1.43 -4.48 3.33
N ALA A 220 0.65 -3.81 4.18
CA ALA A 220 1.16 -3.21 5.42
C ALA A 220 1.82 -4.24 6.34
N SER A 221 1.32 -5.49 6.35
CA SER A 221 1.94 -6.57 7.12
C SER A 221 3.34 -6.93 6.61
N HIS A 222 3.57 -6.87 5.29
CA HIS A 222 4.88 -7.10 4.70
C HIS A 222 5.84 -5.93 4.97
N PHE A 223 5.35 -4.68 4.92
CA PHE A 223 6.15 -3.51 5.28
C PHE A 223 6.55 -3.53 6.76
N GLU A 224 5.62 -3.87 7.65
CA GLU A 224 5.88 -3.99 9.09
C GLU A 224 6.95 -5.07 9.37
N ARG A 225 6.89 -6.22 8.70
CA ARG A 225 7.91 -7.28 8.81
C ARG A 225 9.28 -6.86 8.28
N SER A 226 9.31 -6.10 7.19
CA SER A 226 10.55 -5.60 6.59
C SER A 226 11.21 -4.52 7.45
N GLY A 227 10.40 -3.76 8.21
CA GLY A 227 10.85 -2.65 9.04
C GLY A 227 11.16 -1.39 8.22
N GLY A 228 11.57 -0.32 8.89
CA GLY A 228 11.99 0.93 8.23
C GLY A 228 10.87 1.92 7.93
N TYR A 229 9.60 1.54 8.09
CA TYR A 229 8.44 2.42 7.86
C TYR A 229 7.65 2.74 9.13
N SER A 230 7.16 3.98 9.23
CA SER A 230 6.19 4.39 10.25
C SER A 230 4.78 4.27 9.69
N LEU A 231 3.93 3.43 10.31
CA LEU A 231 2.54 3.27 9.91
C LEU A 231 1.70 4.44 10.46
N THR A 232 0.94 5.07 9.59
CA THR A 232 -0.13 6.00 9.99
C THR A 232 -1.35 5.25 10.54
N ASP A 233 -2.28 5.94 11.19
CA ASP A 233 -3.51 5.34 11.72
C ASP A 233 -4.31 4.56 10.67
N ALA A 234 -4.41 5.08 9.45
CA ALA A 234 -5.09 4.38 8.35
C ALA A 234 -4.37 3.07 7.98
N ALA A 235 -3.03 3.07 7.95
CA ALA A 235 -2.25 1.86 7.69
C ALA A 235 -2.33 0.86 8.85
N LEU A 236 -2.33 1.34 10.10
CA LEU A 236 -2.52 0.50 11.28
C LEU A 236 -3.93 -0.11 11.30
N ALA A 237 -4.96 0.65 10.98
CA ALA A 237 -6.34 0.16 10.89
C ALA A 237 -6.49 -0.92 9.82
N ALA A 238 -5.89 -0.74 8.64
CA ALA A 238 -5.86 -1.74 7.59
C ALA A 238 -5.15 -3.04 8.05
N LEU A 239 -4.00 -2.90 8.71
CA LEU A 239 -3.25 -4.03 9.27
C LEU A 239 -4.04 -4.80 10.34
N LEU A 240 -4.75 -4.09 11.21
CA LEU A 240 -5.60 -4.71 12.23
C LEU A 240 -6.79 -5.45 11.60
N LEU A 241 -7.42 -4.89 10.57
CA LEU A 241 -8.47 -5.58 9.80
C LEU A 241 -7.92 -6.87 9.18
N TYR A 242 -6.78 -6.80 8.50
CA TYR A 242 -6.14 -7.95 7.86
C TYR A 242 -5.82 -9.06 8.87
N ARG A 243 -5.34 -8.72 10.07
CA ARG A 243 -5.05 -9.68 11.14
C ARG A 243 -6.31 -10.29 11.78
N GLY A 244 -7.43 -9.57 11.74
CA GLY A 244 -8.68 -9.97 12.39
C GLY A 244 -9.63 -10.81 11.54
N CYS A 245 -9.35 -10.98 10.24
CA CYS A 245 -10.24 -11.66 9.31
C CYS A 245 -9.44 -12.40 8.22
N ASP A 246 -9.90 -13.56 7.77
CA ASP A 246 -9.31 -14.21 6.59
C ASP A 246 -9.77 -13.54 5.28
N ALA A 247 -8.96 -13.66 4.23
CA ALA A 247 -9.21 -13.01 2.94
C ALA A 247 -10.53 -13.45 2.32
N GLY A 248 -10.87 -14.74 2.41
CA GLY A 248 -12.11 -15.28 1.87
C GLY A 248 -13.34 -14.65 2.52
N THR A 249 -13.34 -14.55 3.85
CA THR A 249 -14.42 -13.91 4.60
C THR A 249 -14.51 -12.42 4.27
N ALA A 250 -13.39 -11.69 4.29
CA ALA A 250 -13.38 -10.25 4.00
C ALA A 250 -13.89 -9.93 2.58
N LEU A 251 -13.37 -10.63 1.55
CA LEU A 251 -13.73 -10.39 0.16
C LEU A 251 -15.19 -10.78 -0.10
N ARG A 252 -15.66 -11.97 0.34
CA ARG A 252 -17.06 -12.37 0.15
C ARG A 252 -18.06 -11.50 0.91
N ALA A 253 -17.67 -10.97 2.06
CA ALA A 253 -18.50 -10.05 2.84
C ALA A 253 -18.49 -8.62 2.29
N SER A 254 -17.53 -8.25 1.43
CA SER A 254 -17.46 -6.92 0.84
C SER A 254 -18.64 -6.62 -0.10
N ARG A 255 -18.88 -5.34 -0.38
CA ARG A 255 -19.98 -4.93 -1.28
C ARG A 255 -19.75 -5.48 -2.71
N VAL A 256 -18.54 -5.32 -3.24
CA VAL A 256 -18.21 -5.80 -4.60
C VAL A 256 -18.16 -7.31 -4.63
N GLY A 257 -17.62 -7.97 -3.60
CA GLY A 257 -17.65 -9.43 -3.52
C GLY A 257 -19.06 -10.01 -3.48
N ARG A 258 -19.99 -9.43 -2.71
CA ARG A 258 -21.41 -9.84 -2.74
C ARG A 258 -22.06 -9.62 -4.11
N LEU A 259 -21.72 -8.53 -4.79
CA LEU A 259 -22.18 -8.28 -6.17
C LEU A 259 -21.66 -9.37 -7.11
N MET A 260 -20.36 -9.66 -7.11
CA MET A 260 -19.74 -10.71 -7.93
C MET A 260 -20.35 -12.09 -7.64
N LEU A 261 -20.59 -12.43 -6.37
CA LEU A 261 -21.25 -13.68 -5.99
C LEU A 261 -22.68 -13.79 -6.54
N ALA A 262 -23.42 -12.67 -6.60
CA ALA A 262 -24.76 -12.63 -7.18
C ALA A 262 -24.76 -12.79 -8.72
N HIS A 263 -23.60 -12.65 -9.36
CA HIS A 263 -23.36 -12.85 -10.79
C HIS A 263 -22.58 -14.14 -11.07
N ASP A 264 -22.57 -15.11 -10.16
CA ASP A 264 -21.90 -16.41 -10.28
C ASP A 264 -20.36 -16.35 -10.45
N LEU A 265 -19.74 -15.21 -10.11
CA LEU A 265 -18.28 -15.00 -10.19
C LEU A 265 -17.54 -15.42 -8.92
N ARG A 266 -17.98 -16.47 -8.24
CA ARG A 266 -17.34 -16.96 -7.01
C ARG A 266 -15.88 -17.36 -7.23
N HIS A 267 -15.59 -18.04 -8.34
CA HIS A 267 -14.26 -18.50 -8.70
C HIS A 267 -13.27 -17.33 -8.90
N GLU A 268 -13.74 -16.20 -9.43
CA GLU A 268 -12.92 -14.98 -9.56
C GLU A 268 -12.61 -14.37 -8.19
N VAL A 269 -13.59 -14.34 -7.28
CA VAL A 269 -13.37 -13.89 -5.89
C VAL A 269 -12.35 -14.80 -5.21
N GLU A 270 -12.48 -16.12 -5.36
CA GLU A 270 -11.55 -17.10 -4.78
C GLU A 270 -10.13 -16.94 -5.35
N CYS A 271 -10.00 -16.69 -6.66
CA CYS A 271 -8.72 -16.35 -7.27
C CYS A 271 -8.05 -15.17 -6.57
N ALA A 272 -8.81 -14.08 -6.33
CA ALA A 272 -8.31 -12.88 -5.67
C ALA A 272 -7.92 -13.07 -4.20
N THR A 273 -8.43 -14.09 -3.51
CA THR A 273 -8.12 -14.35 -2.08
C THR A 273 -6.73 -14.97 -1.85
N ARG A 274 -6.07 -15.46 -2.90
CA ARG A 274 -4.77 -16.13 -2.80
C ARG A 274 -3.70 -15.10 -2.42
N LEU A 275 -2.98 -15.38 -1.34
CA LEU A 275 -1.93 -14.49 -0.82
C LEU A 275 -0.56 -14.90 -1.37
N ASP A 276 0.17 -13.95 -1.93
CA ASP A 276 1.61 -14.07 -2.24
C ASP A 276 1.97 -15.29 -3.09
N VAL A 277 1.15 -15.57 -4.10
CA VAL A 277 1.30 -16.72 -5.01
C VAL A 277 2.00 -16.38 -6.33
N LEU A 278 2.27 -15.10 -6.60
CA LEU A 278 2.91 -14.61 -7.82
C LEU A 278 4.06 -13.64 -7.49
N ASP A 279 5.23 -13.91 -8.06
CA ASP A 279 6.44 -13.07 -7.91
C ASP A 279 6.55 -12.04 -9.04
N VAL A 280 5.47 -11.28 -9.28
CA VAL A 280 5.42 -10.23 -10.32
C VAL A 280 5.21 -8.86 -9.71
N VAL A 281 5.89 -7.86 -10.24
CA VAL A 281 5.80 -6.47 -9.76
C VAL A 281 5.47 -5.56 -10.94
N PRO A 282 4.18 -5.26 -11.19
CA PRO A 282 3.77 -4.36 -12.26
C PRO A 282 4.04 -2.90 -11.88
N GLU A 283 4.90 -2.22 -12.65
CA GLU A 283 5.20 -0.78 -12.50
C GLU A 283 4.66 0.00 -13.70
N LEU A 284 3.93 1.09 -13.43
CA LEU A 284 3.43 2.01 -14.43
C LEU A 284 4.53 3.01 -14.80
N SER A 285 4.93 3.01 -16.06
CA SER A 285 5.90 3.93 -16.66
C SER A 285 5.51 4.22 -18.10
N ASP A 286 5.68 5.46 -18.55
CA ASP A 286 5.33 5.89 -19.91
C ASP A 286 3.89 5.50 -20.35
N GLY A 287 2.94 5.57 -19.42
CA GLY A 287 1.53 5.27 -19.66
C GLY A 287 1.15 3.78 -19.70
N ARG A 288 2.09 2.86 -19.45
CA ARG A 288 1.84 1.41 -19.42
C ARG A 288 2.49 0.72 -18.24
N LEU A 289 1.90 -0.39 -17.81
CA LEU A 289 2.46 -1.30 -16.83
C LEU A 289 3.43 -2.26 -17.51
N ARG A 290 4.56 -2.53 -16.86
CA ARG A 290 5.49 -3.62 -17.19
C ARG A 290 5.92 -4.32 -15.90
N ALA A 291 6.23 -5.61 -15.99
CA ALA A 291 6.85 -6.32 -14.88
C ALA A 291 8.28 -5.83 -14.69
N VAL A 292 8.64 -5.49 -13.45
CA VAL A 292 10.01 -5.21 -13.00
C VAL A 292 10.50 -6.33 -12.07
N ALA A 293 11.81 -6.38 -11.84
CA ALA A 293 12.41 -7.45 -11.04
C ALA A 293 11.89 -7.43 -9.58
N ALA A 294 11.33 -8.56 -9.14
CA ALA A 294 10.83 -8.76 -7.78
C ALA A 294 11.90 -8.63 -6.69
#